data_AF-A0A524HCV4-F1
#
_entry.id   AF-A0A524HCV4-F1
#
_cell.length_a   1.000
_cell.length_b   1.000
_cell.length_c   1.000
_cell.angle_alpha   90.00
_cell.angle_beta   90.00
_cell.angle_gamma   90.00
#
_symmetry.space_group_name_H-M   'P 1'
#
loop_
_entity.id
_entity.type
_entity.pdbx_description
1 polymer ?
#
loop_
_entity_poly.entity_id
_entity_poly.type
_entity_poly.pdbx_seq_one_letter_code
_entity_poly.pdbx_strand_id
1 'polypeptide(L)'
;MTGVDYRDLNGIRGEDVILIIGETPVTRTGYTWLPLTQLVVWILFTREAAKRKPNASRLKWSAEGFLKMVVMLGSEWCHNLAHLVVSNLIGKPMDEIRIQLGLPRCIYQDINNRDVTPRQHILRSLGGPVINLLLLPVTWRARQLTKPGSVAGETAKTAYQTNLFLSLVSLLPIPGIDGGPILKWSLVK
;
A
#
# COMPACT_ATOMS: atom_id res chain seq x y z
N MET A 1 -26.13 -3.36 15.71
CA MET A 1 -26.04 -3.33 14.24
C MET A 1 -26.78 -2.10 13.75
N THR A 2 -26.08 -0.97 13.68
CA THR A 2 -26.58 0.26 13.05
C THR A 2 -25.98 0.29 11.65
N GLY A 3 -26.77 -0.07 10.64
CA GLY A 3 -26.36 0.06 9.25
C GLY A 3 -26.18 1.55 8.93
N VAL A 4 -24.94 1.97 8.73
CA VAL A 4 -24.65 3.29 8.20
C VAL A 4 -25.15 3.32 6.75
N ASP A 5 -26.09 4.20 6.44
CA ASP A 5 -26.50 4.43 5.06
C ASP A 5 -25.41 5.27 4.37
N TYR A 6 -24.52 4.58 3.66
CA TYR A 6 -23.40 5.20 2.94
C TYR A 6 -23.86 6.13 1.81
N ARG A 7 -25.14 6.11 1.41
CA ARG A 7 -25.67 7.01 0.38
C ARG A 7 -25.73 8.47 0.84
N ASP A 8 -25.87 8.71 2.14
CA ASP A 8 -25.89 10.06 2.73
C ASP A 8 -24.49 10.65 2.96
N LEU A 9 -23.42 9.85 2.86
CA LEU A 9 -22.04 10.33 3.05
C LEU A 9 -21.49 11.07 1.81
N ASN A 10 -22.01 10.77 0.62
CA ASN A 10 -21.57 11.38 -0.64
C ASN A 10 -21.78 12.91 -0.67
N GLY A 11 -22.74 13.43 0.11
CA GLY A 11 -23.07 14.86 0.14
C GLY A 11 -22.29 15.70 1.16
N ILE A 12 -21.73 15.10 2.21
CA ILE A 12 -21.24 15.84 3.40
C ILE A 12 -19.72 16.10 3.34
N ARG A 13 -18.94 15.23 2.69
CA ARG A 13 -17.46 15.33 2.67
C ARG A 13 -16.84 15.61 1.30
N GLY A 14 -17.64 15.72 0.24
CA GLY A 14 -17.13 15.84 -1.13
C GLY A 14 -16.36 14.61 -1.60
N GLU A 15 -16.64 13.45 -0.99
CA GLU A 15 -16.02 12.17 -1.29
C GLU A 15 -17.05 11.22 -1.91
N ASP A 16 -16.70 10.63 -3.05
CA ASP A 16 -17.50 9.59 -3.66
C ASP A 16 -17.07 8.23 -3.11
N VAL A 17 -18.01 7.46 -2.57
CA VAL A 17 -17.79 6.04 -2.27
C VAL A 17 -17.76 5.25 -3.59
N ILE A 18 -16.63 4.61 -3.88
CA ILE A 18 -16.45 3.78 -5.08
C ILE A 18 -16.97 2.36 -4.83
N LEU A 19 -16.61 1.78 -3.68
CA LEU A 19 -16.99 0.45 -3.25
C LEU A 19 -16.82 0.31 -1.73
N ILE A 20 -17.30 -0.79 -1.17
CA ILE A 20 -17.14 -1.13 0.25
C ILE A 20 -16.45 -2.49 0.35
N ILE A 21 -15.42 -2.61 1.18
CA ILE A 21 -14.75 -3.87 1.50
C ILE A 21 -14.92 -4.16 3.00
N GLY A 22 -15.69 -5.20 3.33
CA GLY A 22 -16.13 -5.44 4.69
C GLY A 22 -17.04 -4.30 5.17
N GLU A 23 -16.63 -3.58 6.21
CA GLU A 23 -17.31 -2.39 6.73
C GLU A 23 -16.58 -1.09 6.34
N THR A 24 -15.48 -1.19 5.61
CA THR A 24 -14.66 -0.04 5.21
C THR A 24 -15.04 0.47 3.82
N PRO A 25 -15.47 1.74 3.68
CA PRO A 25 -15.66 2.36 2.38
C PRO A 25 -14.32 2.68 1.71
N VAL A 26 -14.28 2.51 0.39
CA VAL A 26 -13.18 2.97 -0.47
C VAL A 26 -13.66 4.20 -1.21
N THR A 27 -13.00 5.33 -1.00
CA THR A 27 -13.46 6.65 -1.45
C THR A 27 -12.48 7.34 -2.40
N ARG A 28 -12.96 8.38 -3.10
CA ARG A 28 -12.15 9.33 -3.86
C ARG A 28 -12.66 10.75 -3.66
N THR A 29 -11.80 11.73 -3.89
CA THR A 29 -12.15 13.17 -3.82
C THR A 29 -11.82 13.85 -5.15
N GLY A 30 -12.83 14.28 -5.90
CA GLY A 30 -12.66 15.02 -7.16
C GLY A 30 -11.68 14.33 -8.13
N TYR A 31 -10.61 15.04 -8.53
CA TYR A 31 -9.55 14.52 -9.41
C TYR A 31 -8.33 13.98 -8.67
N THR A 32 -8.34 13.96 -7.33
CA THR A 32 -7.14 13.57 -6.56
C THR A 32 -6.78 12.10 -6.74
N TRP A 33 -7.70 11.25 -7.19
CA TRP A 33 -7.48 9.81 -7.42
C TRP A 33 -6.72 9.49 -8.72
N LEU A 34 -6.50 10.46 -9.62
CA LEU A 34 -5.80 10.23 -10.89
C LEU A 34 -4.41 9.60 -10.65
N PRO A 35 -3.96 8.66 -11.50
CA PRO A 35 -2.79 7.81 -11.23
C PRO A 35 -1.45 8.51 -11.52
N LEU A 36 -1.26 9.73 -11.01
CA LEU A 36 -0.04 10.52 -11.25
C LEU A 36 1.20 9.82 -10.69
N THR A 37 1.08 9.12 -9.56
CA THR A 37 2.21 8.38 -8.97
C THR A 37 2.68 7.26 -9.89
N GLN A 38 1.76 6.52 -10.51
CA GLN A 38 2.05 5.46 -11.47
C GLN A 38 2.78 6.02 -12.68
N LEU A 39 2.32 7.14 -13.23
CA LEU A 39 2.96 7.79 -14.39
C LEU A 39 4.39 8.24 -14.06
N VAL A 40 4.59 8.90 -12.92
CA VAL A 40 5.92 9.35 -12.49
C VAL A 40 6.86 8.17 -12.28
N VAL A 41 6.45 7.15 -11.51
CA VAL A 41 7.26 5.96 -11.23
C VAL A 41 7.59 5.19 -12.52
N TRP A 42 6.62 5.07 -13.43
CA TRP A 42 6.85 4.44 -14.74
C TRP A 42 7.91 5.19 -15.56
N ILE A 43 7.82 6.53 -15.61
CA ILE A 43 8.83 7.35 -16.30
C ILE A 43 10.21 7.17 -15.66
N LEU A 44 10.30 7.19 -14.33
CA LEU A 44 11.56 7.03 -13.61
C LEU A 44 12.21 5.67 -13.90
N PHE A 45 11.44 4.58 -13.82
CA PHE A 45 11.97 3.25 -14.12
C PHE A 45 12.28 3.05 -15.61
N THR A 46 11.52 3.67 -16.51
CA THR A 46 11.83 3.66 -17.95
C THR A 46 13.17 4.35 -18.21
N ARG A 47 13.45 5.48 -17.54
CA ARG A 47 14.73 6.19 -17.64
C ARG A 47 15.88 5.38 -17.06
N GLU A 48 15.68 4.69 -15.94
CA GLU A 48 16.68 3.78 -15.39
C GLU A 48 16.97 2.62 -16.34
N ALA A 49 15.93 1.98 -16.92
CA ALA A 49 16.09 0.91 -17.89
C ALA A 49 16.85 1.36 -19.15
N ALA A 50 16.58 2.58 -19.63
CA ALA A 50 17.28 3.19 -20.75
C ALA A 50 18.78 3.40 -20.47
N LYS A 51 19.12 3.89 -19.26
CA LYS A 51 20.52 4.07 -18.84
C LYS A 51 21.27 2.73 -18.74
N ARG A 52 20.60 1.69 -18.24
CA ARG A 52 21.22 0.36 -18.05
C ARG A 52 21.36 -0.44 -19.36
N LYS A 53 20.46 -0.21 -20.32
CA LYS A 53 20.43 -0.93 -21.61
C LYS A 53 20.30 0.04 -22.80
N PRO A 54 21.30 0.92 -23.06
CA PRO A 54 21.19 1.97 -24.06
C PRO A 54 20.98 1.45 -25.49
N ASN A 55 21.35 0.20 -25.77
CA ASN A 55 21.20 -0.43 -27.08
C ASN A 55 19.83 -1.13 -27.29
N ALA A 56 18.97 -1.17 -26.27
CA ALA A 56 17.64 -1.77 -26.39
C ALA A 56 16.62 -0.76 -26.96
N SER A 57 15.49 -1.26 -27.48
CA SER A 57 14.44 -0.39 -28.02
C SER A 57 13.68 0.35 -26.92
N ARG A 58 13.13 1.52 -27.25
CA ARG A 58 12.27 2.33 -26.35
C ARG A 58 11.10 1.52 -25.77
N LEU A 59 10.52 0.62 -26.56
CA LEU A 59 9.46 -0.27 -26.11
C LEU A 59 9.93 -1.21 -24.99
N LYS A 60 11.14 -1.77 -25.09
CA LYS A 60 11.72 -2.64 -24.05
C LYS A 60 11.99 -1.88 -22.76
N TRP A 61 12.49 -0.64 -22.84
CA TRP A 61 12.66 0.21 -21.65
C TRP A 61 11.33 0.52 -20.97
N SER A 62 10.34 0.92 -21.77
CA SER A 62 9.02 1.27 -21.29
C SER A 62 8.31 0.08 -20.65
N ALA A 63 8.38 -1.10 -21.29
CA ALA A 63 7.80 -2.34 -20.75
C ALA A 63 8.47 -2.77 -19.44
N GLU A 64 9.79 -2.70 -19.35
CA GLU A 64 10.49 -2.99 -18.09
C GLU A 64 10.12 -1.98 -17.00
N GLY A 65 10.09 -0.69 -17.33
CA GLY A 65 9.69 0.37 -16.41
C GLY A 65 8.26 0.19 -15.89
N PHE A 66 7.33 -0.20 -16.77
CA PHE A 66 5.94 -0.46 -16.42
C PHE A 66 5.83 -1.64 -15.46
N LEU A 67 6.48 -2.77 -15.76
CA LEU A 67 6.44 -3.96 -14.91
C LEU A 67 7.06 -3.71 -13.53
N LYS A 68 8.17 -2.96 -13.46
CA LYS A 68 8.77 -2.54 -12.19
C LYS A 68 7.84 -1.62 -11.38
N MET A 69 7.16 -0.68 -12.04
CA MET A 69 6.16 0.18 -11.42
C MET A 69 5.00 -0.66 -10.84
N VAL A 70 4.46 -1.61 -11.62
CA VAL A 70 3.36 -2.48 -11.20
C VAL A 70 3.71 -3.25 -9.94
N VAL A 71 4.88 -3.89 -9.86
CA VAL A 71 5.25 -4.66 -8.66
C VAL A 71 5.61 -3.77 -7.47
N MET A 72 6.19 -2.59 -7.70
CA MET A 72 6.50 -1.63 -6.64
C MET A 72 5.21 -1.10 -6.01
N LEU A 73 4.33 -0.48 -6.81
CA LEU A 73 3.09 0.11 -6.32
C LEU A 73 2.07 -0.98 -5.95
N GLY A 74 2.11 -2.14 -6.60
CA GLY A 74 1.32 -3.30 -6.20
C GLY A 74 1.68 -3.78 -4.79
N SER A 75 2.96 -3.74 -4.40
CA SER A 75 3.38 -4.07 -3.04
C SER A 75 2.86 -3.07 -2.00
N GLU A 76 2.81 -1.78 -2.36
CA GLU A 76 2.19 -0.71 -1.55
C GLU A 76 0.68 -0.89 -1.42
N TRP A 77 0.00 -1.28 -2.49
CA TRP A 77 -1.42 -1.63 -2.47
C TRP A 77 -1.69 -2.84 -1.57
N CYS A 78 -0.91 -3.91 -1.68
CA CYS A 78 -1.02 -5.08 -0.80
C CYS A 78 -0.82 -4.70 0.67
N HIS A 79 0.15 -3.83 0.97
CA HIS A 79 0.40 -3.31 2.32
C HIS A 79 -0.85 -2.64 2.91
N ASN A 80 -1.40 -1.66 2.19
CA ASN A 80 -2.60 -0.91 2.64
C ASN A 80 -3.85 -1.79 2.72
N LEU A 81 -4.05 -2.71 1.77
CA LEU A 81 -5.18 -3.64 1.81
C LEU A 81 -5.07 -4.62 2.97
N ALA A 82 -3.86 -5.02 3.39
CA ALA A 82 -3.71 -5.89 4.55
C ALA A 82 -4.12 -5.18 5.86
N HIS A 83 -3.86 -3.88 6.01
CA HIS A 83 -4.41 -3.11 7.13
C HIS A 83 -5.94 -3.13 7.13
N LEU A 84 -6.57 -2.96 5.96
CA LEU A 84 -8.03 -3.04 5.83
C LEU A 84 -8.54 -4.41 6.24
N VAL A 85 -7.96 -5.48 5.68
CA VAL A 85 -8.39 -6.84 5.97
C VAL A 85 -8.26 -7.15 7.46
N VAL A 86 -7.11 -6.86 8.07
CA VAL A 86 -6.90 -7.11 9.51
C VAL A 86 -7.86 -6.27 10.36
N SER A 87 -8.07 -5.01 10.03
CA SER A 87 -9.00 -4.12 10.75
C SER A 87 -10.43 -4.66 10.74
N ASN A 88 -10.89 -5.16 9.59
CA ASN A 88 -12.21 -5.78 9.46
C ASN A 88 -12.28 -7.11 10.23
N LEU A 89 -11.26 -7.97 10.13
CA LEU A 89 -11.22 -9.26 10.82
C LEU A 89 -11.28 -9.14 12.34
N ILE A 90 -10.70 -8.09 12.93
CA ILE A 90 -10.74 -7.87 14.38
C ILE A 90 -11.97 -7.04 14.84
N GLY A 91 -12.91 -6.77 13.94
CA GLY A 91 -14.13 -6.02 14.22
C GLY A 91 -13.90 -4.54 14.55
N LYS A 92 -12.79 -3.96 14.08
CA LYS A 92 -12.45 -2.54 14.24
C LYS A 92 -12.04 -1.96 12.89
N PRO A 93 -12.97 -1.86 11.92
CA PRO A 93 -12.70 -1.39 10.57
C PRO A 93 -12.08 0.01 10.60
N MET A 94 -11.37 0.35 9.52
CA MET A 94 -10.95 1.74 9.30
C MET A 94 -12.12 2.57 8.80
N ASP A 95 -12.04 3.89 9.00
CA ASP A 95 -13.11 4.81 8.62
C ASP A 95 -13.24 4.88 7.09
N GLU A 96 -12.11 4.82 6.37
CA GLU A 96 -12.07 4.74 4.90
C GLU A 96 -10.68 4.31 4.40
N ILE A 97 -10.64 3.74 3.19
CA ILE A 97 -9.48 3.83 2.29
C ILE A 97 -9.75 4.93 1.27
N ARG A 98 -8.96 5.99 1.28
CA ARG A 98 -9.06 7.04 0.26
C ARG A 98 -8.05 6.80 -0.85
N ILE A 99 -8.49 6.87 -2.11
CA ILE A 99 -7.60 6.80 -3.27
C ILE A 99 -7.08 8.20 -3.59
N GLN A 100 -5.77 8.37 -3.42
CA GLN A 100 -5.07 9.63 -3.65
C GLN A 100 -3.82 9.38 -4.51
N LEU A 101 -3.72 10.13 -5.61
CA LEU A 101 -2.68 10.03 -6.64
C LEU A 101 -2.48 8.59 -7.16
N GLY A 102 -3.58 7.83 -7.24
CA GLY A 102 -3.61 6.42 -7.62
C GLY A 102 -3.16 5.44 -6.54
N LEU A 103 -2.92 5.88 -5.31
CA LEU A 103 -2.53 5.03 -4.18
C LEU A 103 -3.60 5.01 -3.08
N PRO A 104 -3.74 3.88 -2.37
CA PRO A 104 -4.65 3.79 -1.24
C PRO A 104 -4.01 4.46 -0.03
N ARG A 105 -4.82 5.17 0.74
CA ARG A 105 -4.43 5.74 2.03
C ARG A 105 -5.41 5.29 3.09
N CYS A 106 -4.91 4.63 4.13
CA CYS A 106 -5.70 4.27 5.30
C CYS A 106 -6.03 5.53 6.12
N ILE A 107 -7.30 5.74 6.44
CA ILE A 107 -7.75 6.91 7.21
C ILE A 107 -8.45 6.44 8.48
N TYR A 108 -8.03 7.05 9.59
CA TYR A 108 -8.65 6.95 10.90
C TYR A 108 -8.91 8.36 11.40
N GLN A 109 -10.17 8.73 11.61
CA GLN A 109 -10.59 10.07 12.04
C GLN A 109 -10.22 10.30 13.51
N ASP A 110 -10.49 9.30 14.35
CA ASP A 110 -10.02 9.28 15.72
C ASP A 110 -8.95 8.20 15.91
N ILE A 111 -7.69 8.63 15.81
CA ILE A 111 -6.51 7.78 16.02
C ILE A 111 -6.37 7.28 17.47
N ASN A 112 -7.12 7.87 18.42
CA ASN A 112 -7.10 7.55 19.85
C ASN A 112 -8.46 7.03 20.35
N ASN A 113 -9.27 6.48 19.46
CA ASN A 113 -10.60 6.00 19.76
C ASN A 113 -10.58 5.05 20.97
N ARG A 114 -11.28 5.43 22.04
CA ARG A 114 -11.33 4.68 23.30
C ARG A 114 -12.04 3.33 23.18
N ASP A 115 -12.85 3.14 22.14
CA ASP A 115 -13.52 1.88 21.84
C ASP A 115 -12.59 0.87 21.12
N VAL A 116 -11.35 1.27 20.80
CA VAL A 116 -10.31 0.41 20.24
C VAL A 116 -9.27 0.16 21.32
N THR A 117 -9.13 -1.10 21.71
CA THR A 117 -8.12 -1.48 22.72
C THR A 117 -6.70 -1.27 22.19
N PRO A 118 -5.68 -1.07 23.06
CA PRO A 118 -4.29 -0.95 22.63
C PRO A 118 -3.84 -2.10 21.71
N ARG A 119 -4.22 -3.34 22.04
CA ARG A 119 -3.93 -4.52 21.22
C ARG A 119 -4.56 -4.44 19.83
N GLN A 120 -5.79 -3.94 19.72
CA GLN A 120 -6.46 -3.77 18.43
C GLN A 120 -5.78 -2.69 17.59
N HIS A 121 -5.34 -1.58 18.18
CA HIS A 121 -4.54 -0.59 17.45
C HIS A 121 -3.25 -1.20 16.89
N ILE A 122 -2.52 -1.99 17.69
CA ILE A 122 -1.32 -2.69 17.24
C ILE A 122 -1.63 -3.64 16.08
N LEU A 123 -2.69 -4.46 16.20
CA LEU A 123 -3.07 -5.40 15.15
C LEU A 123 -3.44 -4.68 13.83
N ARG A 124 -4.22 -3.59 13.89
CA ARG A 124 -4.55 -2.77 12.71
C ARG A 124 -3.27 -2.28 12.03
N SER A 125 -2.30 -1.80 12.79
CA SER A 125 -1.02 -1.31 12.26
C SER A 125 -0.04 -2.41 11.84
N LEU A 126 -0.20 -3.65 12.27
CA LEU A 126 0.68 -4.74 11.83
C LEU A 126 0.33 -5.32 10.46
N GLY A 127 -0.90 -5.10 9.96
CA GLY A 127 -1.39 -5.70 8.71
C GLY A 127 -0.44 -5.51 7.52
N GLY A 128 -0.08 -4.27 7.21
CA GLY A 128 0.86 -3.93 6.12
C GLY A 128 2.27 -4.50 6.30
N PRO A 129 2.97 -4.20 7.41
CA PRO A 129 4.31 -4.73 7.65
C PRO A 129 4.38 -6.27 7.54
N VAL A 130 3.39 -6.97 8.10
CA VAL A 130 3.34 -8.44 8.09
C VAL A 130 3.13 -8.98 6.68
N ILE A 131 2.24 -8.41 5.86
CA ILE A 131 2.04 -8.93 4.50
C ILE A 131 3.31 -8.75 3.64
N ASN A 132 4.02 -7.62 3.76
CA ASN A 132 5.26 -7.44 3.00
C ASN A 132 6.36 -8.39 3.47
N LEU A 133 6.45 -8.65 4.77
CA LEU A 133 7.36 -9.67 5.32
C LEU A 133 7.02 -11.07 4.77
N LEU A 134 5.73 -11.43 4.68
CA LEU A 134 5.30 -12.71 4.11
C LEU A 134 5.57 -12.82 2.59
N LEU A 135 5.57 -11.69 1.87
CA LEU A 135 5.91 -11.64 0.44
C LEU A 135 7.42 -11.71 0.17
N LEU A 136 8.28 -11.48 1.16
CA LEU A 136 9.73 -11.59 1.00
C LEU A 136 10.20 -12.95 0.49
N PRO A 137 9.84 -14.11 1.09
CA PRO A 137 10.28 -15.40 0.58
C PRO A 137 9.80 -15.66 -0.86
N VAL A 138 8.58 -15.22 -1.21
CA VAL A 138 8.01 -15.37 -2.56
C VAL A 138 8.79 -14.55 -3.58
N THR A 139 9.00 -13.26 -3.30
CA THR A 139 9.71 -12.34 -4.20
C THR A 139 11.21 -12.64 -4.27
N TRP A 140 11.82 -13.10 -3.17
CA TRP A 140 13.19 -13.61 -3.14
C TRP A 140 13.34 -14.83 -4.05
N ARG A 141 12.41 -15.79 -3.95
CA ARG A 141 12.44 -16.98 -4.81
C ARG A 141 12.26 -16.61 -6.28
N ALA A 142 11.34 -15.69 -6.60
CA ALA A 142 11.18 -15.18 -7.96
C ALA A 142 12.47 -14.53 -8.49
N ARG A 143 13.17 -13.77 -7.64
CA ARG A 143 14.47 -13.16 -7.99
C ARG A 143 15.56 -14.21 -8.27
N GLN A 144 15.57 -15.33 -7.57
CA GLN A 144 16.52 -16.42 -7.82
C GLN A 144 16.25 -17.18 -9.12
N LEU A 145 14.97 -17.33 -9.48
CA LEU A 145 14.53 -18.08 -10.66
C LEU A 145 14.62 -17.28 -11.96
N THR A 146 14.93 -15.99 -11.88
CA THR A 146 14.97 -15.09 -13.04
C THR A 146 16.39 -14.66 -13.36
N LYS A 147 16.69 -14.49 -14.66
CA LYS A 147 18.04 -14.10 -15.11
C LYS A 147 18.34 -12.65 -14.69
N PRO A 148 19.44 -12.37 -13.97
CA PRO A 148 19.86 -11.00 -13.66
C PRO A 148 20.01 -10.17 -14.93
N GLY A 149 19.60 -8.90 -14.87
CA GLY A 149 19.62 -8.01 -16.04
C GLY A 149 18.51 -8.26 -17.06
N SER A 150 17.76 -9.36 -17.01
CA SER A 150 16.54 -9.52 -17.81
C SER A 150 15.40 -8.66 -17.29
N VAL A 151 14.34 -8.46 -18.10
CA VAL A 151 13.15 -7.72 -17.65
C VAL A 151 12.53 -8.38 -16.42
N ALA A 152 12.30 -9.70 -16.49
CA ALA A 152 11.77 -10.49 -15.38
C ALA A 152 12.68 -10.41 -14.14
N GLY A 153 14.01 -10.46 -14.33
CA GLY A 153 14.98 -10.36 -13.25
C GLY A 153 14.96 -9.01 -12.52
N GLU A 154 14.87 -7.90 -13.26
CA GLU A 154 14.75 -6.58 -12.64
C GLU A 154 13.39 -6.36 -11.98
N THR A 155 12.31 -6.84 -12.59
CA THR A 155 10.98 -6.80 -11.97
C THR A 155 10.95 -7.59 -10.65
N ALA A 156 11.47 -8.82 -10.64
CA ALA A 156 11.54 -9.62 -9.42
C ALA A 156 12.45 -8.99 -8.35
N LYS A 157 13.59 -8.42 -8.76
CA LYS A 157 14.47 -7.65 -7.87
C LYS A 157 13.77 -6.44 -7.28
N THR A 158 13.03 -5.65 -8.07
CA THR A 158 12.25 -4.51 -7.59
C THR A 158 11.18 -4.97 -6.59
N ALA A 159 10.42 -6.02 -6.90
CA ALA A 159 9.43 -6.58 -5.98
C ALA A 159 10.05 -6.96 -4.62
N TYR A 160 11.18 -7.67 -4.64
CA TYR A 160 11.90 -8.05 -3.42
C TYR A 160 12.39 -6.82 -2.63
N GLN A 161 13.03 -5.87 -3.31
CA GLN A 161 13.54 -4.66 -2.68
C GLN A 161 12.43 -3.79 -2.07
N THR A 162 11.31 -3.66 -2.76
CA THR A 162 10.16 -2.91 -2.25
C THR A 162 9.55 -3.58 -1.02
N ASN A 163 9.30 -4.90 -1.06
CA ASN A 163 8.75 -5.60 0.11
C ASN A 163 9.72 -5.56 1.30
N LEU A 164 11.03 -5.64 1.07
CA LEU A 164 12.03 -5.50 2.11
C LEU A 164 11.99 -4.10 2.72
N PHE A 165 12.01 -3.08 1.87
CA PHE A 165 11.92 -1.68 2.30
C PHE A 165 10.66 -1.44 3.12
N LEU A 166 9.49 -1.85 2.62
CA LEU A 166 8.21 -1.68 3.30
C LEU A 166 8.20 -2.42 4.64
N SER A 167 8.63 -3.68 4.69
CA SER A 167 8.64 -4.46 5.95
C SER A 167 9.53 -3.85 7.05
N LEU A 168 10.60 -3.15 6.68
CA LEU A 168 11.54 -2.55 7.63
C LEU A 168 11.14 -1.13 8.00
N VAL A 169 10.88 -0.28 7.00
CA VAL A 169 10.64 1.15 7.19
C VAL A 169 9.29 1.39 7.84
N SER A 170 8.27 0.62 7.50
CA SER A 170 6.94 0.74 8.13
C SER A 170 6.98 0.51 9.64
N LEU A 171 7.92 -0.31 10.15
CA LEU A 171 8.06 -0.61 11.57
C LEU A 171 8.90 0.42 12.34
N LEU A 172 9.45 1.44 11.69
CA LEU A 172 10.15 2.50 12.39
C LEU A 172 9.18 3.25 13.33
N PRO A 173 9.61 3.63 14.55
CA PRO A 173 8.74 4.24 15.56
C PRO A 173 8.50 5.73 15.29
N ILE A 174 8.06 6.06 14.07
CA ILE A 174 7.85 7.44 13.60
C ILE A 174 6.33 7.71 13.55
N PRO A 175 5.84 8.81 14.15
CA PRO A 175 4.44 9.20 14.00
C PRO A 175 4.07 9.38 12.51
N GLY A 176 2.98 8.76 12.08
CA GLY A 176 2.49 8.83 10.70
C GLY A 176 2.82 7.62 9.82
N ILE A 177 3.61 6.66 10.33
CA ILE A 177 3.77 5.30 9.75
C ILE A 177 3.42 4.25 10.81
N ASP A 178 3.38 2.98 10.44
CA ASP A 178 2.79 1.91 11.25
C ASP A 178 3.49 1.67 12.60
N GLY A 179 4.81 1.81 12.65
CA GLY A 179 5.60 1.62 13.87
C GLY A 179 5.30 2.66 14.94
N GLY A 180 4.80 3.84 14.58
CA GLY A 180 4.38 4.89 15.52
C GLY A 180 3.24 4.43 16.44
N PRO A 181 2.07 4.07 15.90
CA PRO A 181 0.98 3.47 16.67
C PRO A 181 1.38 2.18 17.38
N ILE A 182 2.18 1.30 16.76
CA ILE A 182 2.63 0.06 17.40
C ILE A 182 3.40 0.36 18.69
N LEU A 183 4.40 1.25 18.62
CA LEU A 183 5.17 1.65 19.80
C LEU A 183 4.26 2.32 20.82
N LYS A 184 3.49 3.33 20.41
CA LYS A 184 2.59 4.08 21.30
C LYS A 184 1.70 3.14 22.13
N TRP A 185 1.00 2.23 21.47
CA TRP A 185 0.01 1.37 22.12
C TRP A 185 0.65 0.17 22.84
N SER A 186 1.90 -0.17 22.55
CA SER A 186 2.66 -1.13 23.36
C SER A 186 3.03 -0.60 24.75
N LEU A 187 3.01 0.73 24.94
CA LEU A 187 3.35 1.40 26.20
C LEU A 187 2.13 1.71 27.07
N VAL A 188 0.91 1.56 26.54
CA VAL A 188 -0.34 1.75 27.28
C VAL A 188 -0.76 0.41 27.88
N LYS A 189 -0.89 0.38 29.22
CA LYS A 189 -1.31 -0.80 29.99
C LYS A 189 -2.81 -0.80 30.23
#